data_AF-B1NQV5-F1
#
_entry.id   AF-B1NQV5-F1
#
_cell.length_a   1.000
_cell.length_b   1.000
_cell.length_c   1.000
_cell.angle_alpha   90.00
_cell.angle_beta   90.00
_cell.angle_gamma   90.00
#
_symmetry.space_group_name_H-M   'P 1'
#
loop_
_entity.id
_entity.type
_entity.pdbx_description
1 polymer ?
#
loop_
_entity_poly.entity_id
_entity_poly.type
_entity_poly.pdbx_seq_one_letter_code
_entity_poly.pdbx_strand_id
1 'polypeptide(L)' 'MKGFILMVLGIVHLHEAFGVTHSLTHFYTASSDIPNFPEFVFVGMVDGVQMVHYDSNIQKVVPE' A
#
# COMPACT_ATOMS: atom_id res chain seq x y z
N MET A 1 38.73 2.73 -26.38
CA MET A 1 38.62 3.33 -25.03
C MET A 1 37.37 4.20 -24.87
N LYS A 2 37.16 5.24 -25.68
CA LYS A 2 36.01 6.17 -25.55
C LYS A 2 34.62 5.51 -25.69
N GLY A 3 34.45 4.61 -26.66
CA GLY A 3 33.18 3.88 -26.84
C GLY A 3 32.86 2.89 -25.71
N PHE A 4 33.88 2.30 -25.09
CA PHE A 4 33.73 1.43 -23.93
C PHE A 4 33.28 2.22 -22.69
N ILE A 5 33.84 3.41 -22.49
CA ILE A 5 33.44 4.32 -21.40
C ILE A 5 31.98 4.76 -21.57
N LEU A 6 31.57 5.11 -22.79
CA LEU A 6 30.17 5.48 -23.08
C LEU A 6 29.19 4.32 -22.87
N MET A 7 29.58 3.10 -23.23
CA MET A 7 28.76 1.90 -23.00
C MET A 7 28.57 1.64 -21.51
N VAL A 8 29.64 1.69 -20.70
CA VAL A 8 29.55 1.49 -19.24
C VAL A 8 28.71 2.60 -18.60
N LEU A 9 28.91 3.86 -19.00
CA LEU A 9 28.13 4.98 -18.48
C LEU A 9 26.63 4.84 -18.81
N GLY A 10 26.29 4.41 -20.03
CA GLY A 10 24.91 4.16 -20.44
C GLY A 10 24.23 3.02 -19.67
N ILE A 11 24.96 1.93 -19.37
CA ILE A 11 24.44 0.80 -18.58
C ILE A 11 24.21 1.22 -17.12
N VAL A 12 25.10 2.02 -16.53
CA VAL A 12 24.93 2.55 -15.17
C VAL A 12 23.72 3.48 -15.08
N HIS A 13 23.46 4.33 -16.09
CA HIS A 13 22.26 5.19 -16.10
C HIS A 13 20.95 4.42 -16.27
N LEU A 14 20.96 3.27 -16.95
CA LEU A 14 19.78 2.40 -17.08
C LEU A 14 19.47 1.62 -15.79
N HIS A 15 20.47 1.40 -14.93
CA HIS A 15 20.31 0.70 -13.66
C HIS A 15 19.52 1.52 -12.60
N GLU A 16 19.36 2.83 -12.78
CA GLU A 16 18.65 3.67 -11.79
C GLU A 16 17.14 3.82 -12.06
N ALA A 17 16.62 3.23 -13.14
CA ALA A 17 15.21 3.30 -13.51
C ALA A 17 14.39 2.07 -13.04
N PHE A 18 14.62 1.59 -11.82
CA PHE A 18 13.75 0.57 -11.23
C PHE A 18 12.47 1.23 -10.71
N GLY A 19 11.38 1.11 -11.47
CA GLY A 19 10.04 1.39 -10.96
C GLY A 19 9.65 0.33 -9.93
N VAL A 20 9.34 0.76 -8.70
CA VAL A 20 8.73 -0.12 -7.69
C VAL A 20 7.23 -0.14 -7.91
N THR A 21 6.63 -1.33 -7.94
CA THR A 21 5.18 -1.49 -7.96
C THR A 21 4.68 -1.55 -6.52
N HIS A 22 3.81 -0.61 -6.15
CA HIS A 22 3.10 -0.64 -4.89
C HIS A 22 1.71 -1.25 -5.05
N SER A 23 1.18 -1.83 -3.98
CA SER A 23 -0.15 -2.42 -3.93
C SER A 23 -1.02 -1.73 -2.89
N LEU A 24 -2.26 -1.43 -3.26
CA LEU A 24 -3.28 -0.91 -2.36
C LEU A 24 -4.41 -1.93 -2.26
N THR A 25 -4.71 -2.37 -1.04
CA THR A 25 -5.78 -3.34 -0.77
C THR A 25 -6.79 -2.75 0.20
N HIS A 26 -8.08 -2.98 -0.08
CA HIS A 26 -9.18 -2.56 0.78
C HIS A 26 -9.96 -3.79 1.25
N PHE A 27 -10.19 -3.88 2.57
CA PHE A 27 -11.06 -4.88 3.17
C PHE A 27 -12.32 -4.20 3.69
N TYR A 28 -13.47 -4.75 3.33
CA TYR A 28 -14.78 -4.30 3.77
C TYR A 28 -15.50 -5.47 4.44
N THR A 29 -15.94 -5.26 5.68
CA THR A 29 -16.76 -6.22 6.41
C THR A 29 -18.04 -5.54 6.84
N ALA A 30 -19.17 -6.15 6.50
CA ALA A 30 -20.48 -5.74 6.98
C ALA A 30 -21.06 -6.88 7.81
N SER A 31 -21.65 -6.54 8.96
CA SER A 31 -22.32 -7.48 9.85
C SER A 31 -23.66 -6.89 10.30
N SER A 32 -24.58 -7.75 10.73
CA SER A 32 -25.87 -7.36 11.29
C SER A 32 -26.14 -8.20 12.51
N ASP A 33 -26.76 -7.60 13.53
CA ASP A 33 -27.28 -8.29 14.72
C ASP A 33 -26.22 -9.06 15.54
N ILE A 34 -24.95 -8.66 15.46
CA ILE A 34 -23.88 -9.20 16.31
C ILE A 34 -23.62 -8.24 17.48
N PRO A 35 -23.98 -8.60 18.72
CA PRO A 35 -23.77 -7.74 19.87
C PRO A 35 -22.28 -7.40 20.07
N ASN A 36 -21.99 -6.13 20.37
CA ASN A 36 -20.64 -5.60 20.61
C ASN A 36 -19.65 -5.76 19.44
N PHE A 37 -20.14 -6.04 18.23
CA PHE A 37 -19.32 -6.06 17.02
C PHE A 37 -19.77 -4.94 16.07
N PRO A 38 -18.85 -4.32 15.30
CA PRO A 38 -19.22 -3.24 14.39
C PRO A 38 -20.11 -3.73 13.26
N GLU A 39 -21.15 -2.96 12.93
CA GLU A 39 -21.94 -3.19 11.72
C GLU A 39 -21.09 -3.02 10.45
N PHE A 40 -20.07 -2.17 10.50
CA PHE A 40 -19.16 -1.96 9.38
C PHE A 40 -17.71 -1.72 9.81
N VAL A 41 -16.80 -2.41 9.14
CA VAL A 41 -15.35 -2.25 9.29
C VAL A 41 -14.71 -2.04 7.92
N PHE A 42 -13.80 -1.08 7.85
CA PHE A 42 -12.94 -0.83 6.69
C PHE A 42 -11.47 -0.83 7.10
N VAL A 43 -10.64 -1.54 6.33
CA VAL A 43 -9.18 -1.56 6.50
C VAL A 43 -8.50 -1.30 5.17
N GLY A 44 -7.59 -0.33 5.14
CA GLY A 44 -6.78 0.00 3.97
C GLY A 44 -5.31 -0.37 4.21
N MET A 45 -4.73 -1.08 3.25
CA MET A 45 -3.35 -1.56 3.31
C MET A 45 -2.53 -1.05 2.12
N VAL A 46 -1.31 -0.58 2.38
CA VAL A 46 -0.30 -0.29 1.35
C VAL A 46 0.84 -1.28 1.52
N ASP A 47 1.14 -2.05 0.47
CA ASP A 47 2.18 -3.10 0.47
C ASP A 47 2.05 -4.11 1.61
N GLY A 48 0.80 -4.44 1.96
CA GLY A 48 0.49 -5.36 3.05
C GLY A 48 0.65 -4.76 4.45
N VAL A 49 0.96 -3.47 4.57
CA VAL A 49 0.98 -2.72 5.84
C VAL A 49 -0.32 -1.96 6.01
N GLN A 50 -0.92 -2.08 7.19
CA GLN A 50 -2.15 -1.35 7.52
C GLN A 50 -1.85 0.13 7.68
N MET A 51 -2.60 0.96 6.96
CA MET A 51 -2.44 2.41 7.00
C MET A 51 -3.66 3.09 7.61
N VAL A 52 -4.84 2.50 7.43
CA VAL A 52 -6.09 3.06 7.91
C VAL A 52 -6.99 1.97 8.47
N HIS A 53 -7.59 2.27 9.62
CA HIS A 53 -8.64 1.48 10.24
C HIS A 53 -9.90 2.33 10.46
N TYR A 54 -11.06 1.80 10.11
CA TYR A 54 -12.35 2.37 10.47
C TYR A 54 -13.26 1.29 11.02
N ASP A 55 -13.94 1.61 12.10
CA ASP A 55 -14.97 0.80 12.75
C ASP A 55 -16.18 1.71 13.06
N SER A 56 -17.39 1.25 12.73
CA SER A 56 -18.65 1.96 12.92
C SER A 56 -19.04 2.26 14.38
N ASN A 57 -18.46 1.56 15.35
CA ASN A 57 -18.63 1.81 16.77
C ASN A 57 -17.91 3.10 17.21
N ILE A 58 -16.69 3.31 16.71
CA ILE A 58 -15.87 4.48 17.05
C ILE A 58 -16.04 5.64 16.07
N GLN A 59 -16.52 5.35 14.85
CA GLN A 59 -16.77 6.30 13.76
C GLN A 59 -15.58 7.21 13.45
N LYS A 60 -14.36 6.67 13.57
CA LYS A 60 -13.12 7.38 13.30
C LYS A 60 -12.28 6.58 12.32
N VAL A 61 -11.67 7.28 11.39
CA VAL A 61 -10.53 6.75 10.64
C VAL A 61 -9.30 6.99 11.50
N VAL A 62 -8.66 5.91 11.94
CA VAL A 62 -7.42 5.95 12.70
C VAL A 62 -6.29 5.63 11.72
N PRO A 63 -5.31 6.54 11.54
CA PRO A 63 -4.04 6.19 10.93
C PRO A 63 -3.33 5.19 11.83
N GLU A 64 -2.89 4.08 11.26
CA GLU A 64 -2.09 3.07 11.96
C GLU A 64 -0.59 3.30 11.76
#